data_AF-B5JTU5-F1
#
_entry.id   AF-B5JTU5-F1
#
_cell.length_a   1.000
_cell.length_b   1.000
_cell.length_c   1.000
_cell.angle_alpha   90.00
_cell.angle_beta   90.00
_cell.angle_gamma   90.00
#
_symmetry.space_group_name_H-M   'P 1'
#
loop_
_entity.id
_entity.type
_entity.pdbx_description
1 polymer ?
#
loop_
_entity_poly.entity_id
_entity_poly.type
_entity_poly.pdbx_seq_one_letter_code
_entity_poly.pdbx_strand_id
1 'polypeptide(L)'
;VNGDKNLVGKIAGNDDVTDHKDWDNGGFKGWEAGIASPDALIQDWFSTLADNAAAENGGTARDFDGEPLEVYHTDDGLDLKQLVQKFLLGAVAFSQAADDYLDDDTEGKGLLAENTRDEDSPYTSLEHQFDEGFGYFGAARDYNDYTDEEIAGKGGRPSYASGYHDSNDDGMIDLLSEFNFGNSTNAGKRDLGSTTGTDYSKGAFDAFLAGRAIISNAEGELSDSELDALREQRDLILDNWEKAIAATVVQYINDTLGDMDKFGTADYSYADHTKHWGELKGFALGLQFNPHSALSDADFNSFHAKVGTRPVLPSDAAGTATPAGDIADYRTALEEARDILQAAYDFAADDVTNW
;
A
#
# COMPACT_ATOMS: atom_id res chain seq x y z
N VAL A 1 -15.79 -20.02 -13.46
CA VAL A 1 -14.59 -19.17 -13.40
C VAL A 1 -14.76 -18.16 -14.50
N ASN A 2 -15.08 -16.92 -14.15
CA ASN A 2 -15.40 -15.88 -15.12
C ASN A 2 -14.09 -15.44 -15.81
N GLY A 3 -14.10 -15.33 -17.13
CA GLY A 3 -12.92 -15.49 -17.99
C GLY A 3 -11.96 -14.30 -18.08
N ASP A 4 -12.31 -13.11 -17.59
CA ASP A 4 -11.60 -11.89 -18.01
C ASP A 4 -11.01 -11.03 -16.88
N LYS A 5 -11.35 -11.27 -15.60
CA LYS A 5 -10.75 -10.57 -14.45
C LYS A 5 -9.98 -11.56 -13.57
N ASN A 6 -8.65 -11.46 -13.56
CA ASN A 6 -7.75 -12.25 -12.71
C ASN A 6 -6.69 -11.33 -12.08
N LEU A 7 -5.93 -11.84 -11.10
CA LEU A 7 -4.94 -11.04 -10.37
C LEU A 7 -3.87 -10.44 -11.30
N VAL A 8 -3.38 -11.22 -12.28
CA VAL A 8 -2.36 -10.75 -13.23
C VAL A 8 -2.88 -9.56 -14.04
N GLY A 9 -4.10 -9.66 -14.58
CA GLY A 9 -4.73 -8.57 -15.32
C GLY A 9 -5.18 -7.38 -14.47
N LYS A 10 -4.92 -7.40 -13.15
CA LYS A 10 -5.17 -6.27 -12.23
C LYS A 10 -3.90 -5.76 -11.56
N ILE A 11 -2.74 -6.33 -11.87
CA ILE A 11 -1.45 -5.81 -11.46
C ILE A 11 -1.05 -4.71 -12.45
N ALA A 12 -0.61 -3.57 -11.94
CA ALA A 12 -0.05 -2.45 -12.73
C ALA A 12 0.97 -2.97 -13.77
N GLY A 13 0.88 -2.49 -15.01
CA GLY A 13 1.68 -3.02 -16.13
C GLY A 13 1.02 -4.11 -16.95
N ASN A 14 -0.22 -4.48 -16.64
CA ASN A 14 -0.99 -5.43 -17.44
C ASN A 14 -2.28 -4.82 -18.01
N ASP A 15 -2.37 -3.49 -18.06
CA ASP A 15 -3.45 -2.75 -18.72
C ASP A 15 -2.90 -1.88 -19.86
N ASP A 16 -3.09 -2.35 -21.10
CA ASP A 16 -2.65 -1.62 -22.30
C ASP A 16 -3.43 -0.31 -22.57
N VAL A 17 -4.44 0.01 -21.75
CA VAL A 17 -5.35 1.16 -21.96
C VAL A 17 -5.02 2.33 -21.04
N THR A 18 -4.89 2.10 -19.73
CA THR A 18 -4.83 3.18 -18.72
C THR A 18 -3.52 3.29 -17.96
N ASP A 19 -2.54 2.39 -18.17
CA ASP A 19 -1.25 2.49 -17.47
C ASP A 19 -0.52 3.83 -17.81
N HIS A 20 -0.32 4.71 -16.83
CA HIS A 20 0.37 6.00 -17.06
C HIS A 20 1.87 5.88 -17.34
N LYS A 21 2.49 4.73 -17.03
CA LYS A 21 3.91 4.42 -17.24
C LYS A 21 4.07 3.15 -18.06
N ASP A 22 5.10 3.13 -18.90
CA ASP A 22 5.57 1.90 -19.55
C ASP A 22 6.38 1.06 -18.54
N TRP A 23 5.64 0.29 -17.74
CA TRP A 23 6.19 -0.48 -16.62
C TRP A 23 7.28 -1.44 -17.08
N ASP A 24 7.03 -2.20 -18.15
CA ASP A 24 7.92 -3.22 -18.70
C ASP A 24 9.22 -2.67 -19.33
N ASN A 25 9.25 -1.39 -19.68
CA ASN A 25 10.39 -0.75 -20.34
C ASN A 25 11.11 0.25 -19.42
N GLY A 26 11.26 -0.13 -18.15
CA GLY A 26 11.99 0.62 -17.16
C GLY A 26 11.18 1.71 -16.46
N GLY A 27 9.85 1.72 -16.60
CA GLY A 27 8.95 2.50 -15.76
C GLY A 27 8.94 2.02 -14.31
N PHE A 28 9.08 0.71 -14.09
CA PHE A 28 9.18 0.16 -12.72
C PHE A 28 10.52 0.49 -12.07
N LYS A 29 10.49 1.05 -10.86
CA LYS A 29 11.66 1.49 -10.11
C LYS A 29 11.65 0.96 -8.67
N GLY A 30 12.81 1.04 -8.03
CA GLY A 30 12.97 0.73 -6.61
C GLY A 30 13.35 -0.71 -6.28
N TRP A 31 13.58 -1.56 -7.28
CA TRP A 31 14.13 -2.92 -7.07
C TRP A 31 15.40 -3.16 -7.92
N GLU A 32 15.83 -4.41 -8.03
CA GLU A 32 16.98 -4.82 -8.84
C GLU A 32 16.75 -4.59 -10.34
N ALA A 33 17.80 -4.17 -11.05
CA ALA A 33 17.72 -3.80 -12.47
C ALA A 33 17.30 -4.96 -13.42
N GLY A 34 17.27 -6.20 -12.93
CA GLY A 34 16.82 -7.38 -13.69
C GLY A 34 15.31 -7.63 -13.63
N ILE A 35 14.59 -6.97 -12.72
CA ILE A 35 13.14 -7.08 -12.56
C ILE A 35 12.48 -5.88 -13.22
N ALA A 36 11.86 -6.13 -14.38
CA ALA A 36 11.39 -5.07 -15.26
C ALA A 36 9.99 -4.55 -14.94
N SER A 37 9.16 -5.28 -14.20
CA SER A 37 7.75 -4.89 -13.96
C SER A 37 7.19 -5.37 -12.62
N PRO A 38 6.05 -4.83 -12.18
CA PRO A 38 5.38 -5.26 -10.95
C PRO A 38 5.04 -6.76 -10.93
N ASP A 39 4.51 -7.33 -12.03
CA ASP A 39 4.24 -8.78 -12.09
C ASP A 39 5.54 -9.57 -12.01
N ALA A 40 6.59 -9.17 -12.75
CA ALA A 40 7.89 -9.85 -12.70
C ALA A 40 8.46 -9.92 -11.28
N LEU A 41 8.28 -8.87 -10.47
CA LEU A 41 8.71 -8.86 -9.06
C LEU A 41 7.94 -9.87 -8.22
N ILE A 42 6.62 -9.93 -8.39
CA ILE A 42 5.77 -10.88 -7.66
C ILE A 42 6.12 -12.32 -8.05
N GLN A 43 6.35 -12.59 -9.34
CA GLN A 43 6.78 -13.91 -9.81
C GLN A 43 8.15 -14.30 -9.26
N ASP A 44 9.09 -13.35 -9.15
CA ASP A 44 10.42 -13.58 -8.55
C ASP A 44 10.32 -13.99 -7.07
N TRP A 45 9.50 -13.28 -6.29
CA TRP A 45 9.25 -13.64 -4.89
C TRP A 45 8.55 -15.00 -4.75
N PHE A 46 7.57 -15.31 -5.61
CA PHE A 46 6.92 -16.63 -5.60
C PHE A 46 7.86 -17.74 -6.02
N SER A 47 8.77 -17.49 -6.97
CA SER A 47 9.81 -18.45 -7.36
C SER A 47 10.73 -18.74 -6.18
N THR A 48 11.16 -17.68 -5.47
CA THR A 48 12.01 -17.82 -4.27
C THR A 48 11.30 -18.61 -3.18
N LEU A 49 10.02 -18.33 -2.94
CA LEU A 49 9.19 -19.07 -1.98
C LEU A 49 9.04 -20.56 -2.37
N ALA A 50 8.87 -20.85 -3.67
CA ALA A 50 8.78 -22.22 -4.17
C ALA A 50 10.11 -22.97 -4.02
N ASP A 51 11.24 -22.31 -4.29
CA ASP A 51 12.58 -22.88 -4.11
C ASP A 51 12.86 -23.19 -2.63
N ASN A 52 12.47 -22.27 -1.75
CA ASN A 52 12.51 -22.47 -0.29
C ASN A 52 11.72 -23.71 0.15
N ALA A 53 10.47 -23.83 -0.33
CA ALA A 53 9.62 -24.97 -0.02
C ALA A 53 10.16 -26.29 -0.59
N ALA A 54 10.79 -26.25 -1.77
CA ALA A 54 11.42 -27.42 -2.38
C ALA A 54 12.66 -27.86 -1.58
N ALA A 55 13.48 -26.90 -1.11
CA ALA A 55 14.64 -27.17 -0.27
C ALA A 55 14.24 -27.84 1.05
N GLU A 56 13.22 -27.32 1.74
CA GLU A 56 12.71 -27.88 2.99
C GLU A 56 12.14 -29.29 2.79
N ASN A 57 11.32 -29.51 1.75
CA ASN A 57 10.81 -30.85 1.39
C ASN A 57 11.93 -31.83 1.02
N GLY A 58 13.03 -31.32 0.48
CA GLY A 58 14.24 -32.08 0.18
C GLY A 58 15.11 -32.41 1.41
N GLY A 59 14.78 -31.87 2.59
CA GLY A 59 15.52 -32.05 3.83
C GLY A 59 16.73 -31.12 3.98
N THR A 60 16.83 -30.07 3.17
CA THR A 60 17.83 -29.01 3.33
C THR A 60 17.39 -28.10 4.47
N ALA A 61 18.14 -28.09 5.57
CA ALA A 61 17.95 -27.11 6.63
C ALA A 61 18.30 -25.71 6.11
N ARG A 62 17.46 -24.72 6.43
CA ARG A 62 17.70 -23.30 6.18
C ARG A 62 17.65 -22.60 7.53
N ASP A 63 18.67 -21.83 7.84
CA ASP A 63 18.81 -21.15 9.11
C ASP A 63 19.51 -19.80 8.93
N PHE A 64 19.30 -18.91 9.89
CA PHE A 64 20.06 -17.69 10.05
C PHE A 64 20.61 -17.65 11.48
N ASP A 65 21.93 -17.57 11.61
CA ASP A 65 22.65 -17.63 12.89
C ASP A 65 22.25 -18.84 13.76
N GLY A 66 21.99 -19.99 13.12
CA GLY A 66 21.60 -21.23 13.78
C GLY A 66 20.11 -21.35 14.14
N GLU A 67 19.30 -20.32 13.89
CA GLU A 67 17.84 -20.36 14.07
C GLU A 67 17.12 -20.74 12.76
N PRO A 68 16.20 -21.72 12.78
CA PRO A 68 15.51 -22.15 11.57
C PRO A 68 14.72 -21.02 10.89
N LEU A 69 14.83 -20.95 9.56
CA LEU A 69 14.06 -20.02 8.74
C LEU A 69 12.73 -20.63 8.32
N GLU A 70 11.66 -19.85 8.44
CA GLU A 70 10.36 -20.19 7.88
C GLU A 70 10.43 -20.27 6.35
N VAL A 71 9.47 -20.95 5.71
CA VAL A 71 9.44 -21.11 4.24
C VAL A 71 9.48 -19.76 3.49
N TYR A 72 8.90 -18.72 4.07
CA TYR A 72 8.82 -17.38 3.50
C TYR A 72 9.98 -16.46 3.89
N HIS A 73 10.94 -16.94 4.67
CA HIS A 73 12.18 -16.22 4.93
C HIS A 73 13.29 -16.67 3.98
N THR A 74 14.06 -15.70 3.49
CA THR A 74 15.38 -15.93 2.88
C THR A 74 16.46 -15.83 3.95
N ASP A 75 17.69 -16.24 3.66
CA ASP A 75 18.85 -16.12 4.57
C ASP A 75 19.55 -14.76 4.47
N ASP A 76 19.16 -13.94 3.50
CA ASP A 76 19.70 -12.62 3.20
C ASP A 76 18.77 -11.46 3.60
N GLY A 77 17.68 -11.73 4.31
CA GLY A 77 16.89 -10.70 5.01
C GLY A 77 15.48 -10.43 4.48
N LEU A 78 14.93 -11.23 3.58
CA LEU A 78 13.55 -11.03 3.11
C LEU A 78 12.53 -11.83 3.92
N ASP A 79 11.43 -11.16 4.25
CA ASP A 79 10.13 -11.78 4.51
C ASP A 79 9.25 -11.68 3.26
N LEU A 80 9.25 -12.75 2.45
CA LEU A 80 8.53 -12.83 1.17
C LEU A 80 7.02 -12.70 1.36
N LYS A 81 6.49 -13.12 2.51
CA LYS A 81 5.07 -13.00 2.81
C LYS A 81 4.70 -11.52 2.98
N GLN A 82 5.50 -10.74 3.71
CA GLN A 82 5.22 -9.31 3.86
C GLN A 82 5.39 -8.57 2.54
N LEU A 83 6.46 -8.83 1.79
CA LEU A 83 6.72 -8.19 0.50
C LEU A 83 5.58 -8.41 -0.48
N VAL A 84 5.16 -9.67 -0.71
CA VAL A 84 4.04 -10.01 -1.59
C VAL A 84 2.76 -9.34 -1.10
N GLN A 85 2.43 -9.45 0.19
CA GLN A 85 1.17 -8.92 0.71
C GLN A 85 1.10 -7.39 0.58
N LYS A 86 2.14 -6.66 1.00
CA LYS A 86 2.10 -5.19 1.02
C LYS A 86 2.24 -4.61 -0.38
N PHE A 87 3.08 -5.21 -1.22
CA PHE A 87 3.22 -4.75 -2.59
C PHE A 87 1.93 -4.91 -3.38
N LEU A 88 1.17 -6.00 -3.19
CA LEU A 88 -0.15 -6.16 -3.82
C LEU A 88 -1.18 -5.10 -3.38
N LEU A 89 -1.06 -4.52 -2.18
CA LEU A 89 -1.91 -3.38 -1.78
C LEU A 89 -1.61 -2.13 -2.61
N GLY A 90 -0.38 -1.96 -3.08
CA GLY A 90 0.02 -0.90 -4.00
C GLY A 90 -0.27 -1.26 -5.47
N ALA A 91 0.31 -2.35 -5.94
CA ALA A 91 0.34 -2.77 -7.35
C ALA A 91 -1.00 -3.24 -7.90
N VAL A 92 -1.97 -3.55 -7.02
CA VAL A 92 -3.35 -3.88 -7.43
C VAL A 92 -4.32 -2.86 -6.88
N ALA A 93 -4.42 -2.72 -5.56
CA ALA A 93 -5.50 -1.93 -5.00
C ALA A 93 -5.30 -0.43 -5.24
N PHE A 94 -4.13 0.11 -4.90
CA PHE A 94 -3.87 1.53 -5.09
C PHE A 94 -3.74 1.91 -6.57
N SER A 95 -3.02 1.12 -7.37
CA SER A 95 -2.88 1.36 -8.82
C SER A 95 -4.23 1.37 -9.55
N GLN A 96 -5.10 0.38 -9.32
CA GLN A 96 -6.40 0.33 -9.98
C GLN A 96 -7.27 1.54 -9.60
N ALA A 97 -7.22 1.98 -8.36
CA ALA A 97 -7.94 3.19 -7.98
C ALA A 97 -7.35 4.44 -8.62
N ALA A 98 -6.02 4.64 -8.50
CA ALA A 98 -5.36 5.89 -8.86
C ALA A 98 -5.17 6.09 -10.38
N ASP A 99 -4.92 5.02 -11.12
CA ASP A 99 -4.49 5.03 -12.52
C ASP A 99 -5.56 4.55 -13.52
N ASP A 100 -6.65 3.93 -13.02
CA ASP A 100 -7.74 3.42 -13.88
C ASP A 100 -9.07 4.08 -13.48
N TYR A 101 -9.55 3.82 -12.26
CA TYR A 101 -10.93 4.18 -11.90
C TYR A 101 -11.15 5.64 -11.51
N LEU A 102 -10.13 6.30 -10.95
CA LEU A 102 -10.20 7.70 -10.56
C LEU A 102 -9.40 8.60 -11.49
N ASP A 103 -8.65 8.07 -12.46
CA ASP A 103 -7.93 8.96 -13.38
C ASP A 103 -8.85 9.53 -14.46
N ASP A 104 -8.35 10.53 -15.19
CA ASP A 104 -9.07 11.22 -16.25
C ASP A 104 -8.21 11.43 -17.50
N ASP A 105 -7.26 10.54 -17.74
CA ASP A 105 -6.30 10.59 -18.85
C ASP A 105 -6.84 9.96 -20.15
N THR A 106 -7.83 9.07 -20.02
CA THR A 106 -8.35 8.23 -21.11
C THR A 106 -9.83 8.50 -21.36
N GLU A 107 -10.19 8.84 -22.60
CA GLU A 107 -11.57 9.14 -23.00
C GLU A 107 -12.51 7.95 -22.74
N GLY A 108 -13.64 8.19 -22.05
CA GLY A 108 -14.62 7.16 -21.70
C GLY A 108 -14.23 6.27 -20.52
N LYS A 109 -13.13 6.58 -19.81
CA LYS A 109 -12.60 5.86 -18.65
C LYS A 109 -12.45 6.78 -17.44
N GLY A 110 -12.29 6.18 -16.27
CA GLY A 110 -12.30 6.81 -14.96
C GLY A 110 -13.37 7.90 -14.85
N LEU A 111 -12.92 9.11 -14.56
CA LEU A 111 -13.81 10.28 -14.38
C LEU A 111 -14.38 10.83 -15.70
N LEU A 112 -13.88 10.37 -16.85
CA LEU A 112 -14.38 10.72 -18.19
C LEU A 112 -15.40 9.71 -18.74
N ALA A 113 -15.83 8.75 -17.93
CA ALA A 113 -16.91 7.85 -18.29
C ALA A 113 -18.26 8.58 -18.38
N GLU A 114 -19.18 8.04 -19.19
CA GLU A 114 -20.51 8.64 -19.40
C GLU A 114 -21.34 8.62 -18.11
N ASN A 115 -21.97 9.75 -17.79
CA ASN A 115 -22.91 9.90 -16.69
C ASN A 115 -24.38 9.90 -17.13
N THR A 116 -24.66 9.42 -18.34
CA THR A 116 -26.02 9.07 -18.77
C THR A 116 -26.35 7.63 -18.40
N ARG A 117 -27.57 7.42 -17.90
CA ARG A 117 -28.02 6.10 -17.47
C ARG A 117 -28.38 5.23 -18.68
N ASP A 118 -27.79 4.05 -18.72
CA ASP A 118 -28.21 2.98 -19.62
C ASP A 118 -29.57 2.40 -19.15
N GLU A 119 -30.41 1.93 -20.08
CA GLU A 119 -31.72 1.34 -19.76
C GLU A 119 -31.57 0.03 -18.97
N ASP A 120 -30.47 -0.69 -19.16
CA ASP A 120 -30.22 -2.02 -18.61
C ASP A 120 -29.50 -2.01 -17.24
N SER A 121 -29.00 -0.85 -16.78
CA SER A 121 -28.25 -0.73 -15.52
C SER A 121 -28.92 0.25 -14.53
N PRO A 122 -28.88 -0.05 -13.21
CA PRO A 122 -29.41 0.86 -12.19
C PRO A 122 -28.51 2.08 -11.93
N TYR A 123 -27.32 2.11 -12.52
CA TYR A 123 -26.28 3.14 -12.38
C TYR A 123 -25.74 3.57 -13.75
N THR A 124 -25.08 4.73 -13.81
CA THR A 124 -24.32 5.20 -14.99
C THR A 124 -22.93 4.55 -15.05
N SER A 125 -22.24 4.68 -16.18
CA SER A 125 -20.87 4.16 -16.30
C SER A 125 -19.91 4.89 -15.35
N LEU A 126 -20.06 6.21 -15.20
CA LEU A 126 -19.26 7.01 -14.26
C LEU A 126 -19.52 6.61 -12.80
N GLU A 127 -20.77 6.41 -12.42
CA GLU A 127 -21.12 5.91 -11.09
C GLU A 127 -20.43 4.57 -10.79
N HIS A 128 -20.47 3.65 -11.75
CA HIS A 128 -19.82 2.34 -11.60
C HIS A 128 -18.31 2.44 -11.42
N GLN A 129 -17.64 3.24 -12.26
CA GLN A 129 -16.18 3.36 -12.20
C GLN A 129 -15.73 4.05 -10.91
N PHE A 130 -16.43 5.10 -10.48
CA PHE A 130 -16.16 5.75 -9.20
C PHE A 130 -16.39 4.79 -8.01
N ASP A 131 -17.45 3.99 -8.05
CA ASP A 131 -17.74 2.97 -7.04
C ASP A 131 -16.71 1.82 -7.06
N GLU A 132 -16.16 1.43 -8.23
CA GLU A 132 -15.03 0.49 -8.32
C GLU A 132 -13.76 1.08 -7.69
N GLY A 133 -13.44 2.36 -7.94
CA GLY A 133 -12.34 3.07 -7.29
C GLY A 133 -12.47 3.10 -5.76
N PHE A 134 -13.66 3.37 -5.24
CA PHE A 134 -13.97 3.25 -3.81
C PHE A 134 -13.78 1.82 -3.29
N GLY A 135 -14.23 0.81 -4.05
CA GLY A 135 -14.07 -0.60 -3.69
C GLY A 135 -12.62 -1.01 -3.46
N TYR A 136 -11.67 -0.47 -4.22
CA TYR A 136 -10.24 -0.73 -4.03
C TYR A 136 -9.64 -0.02 -2.80
N PHE A 137 -10.21 1.08 -2.33
CA PHE A 137 -9.83 1.66 -1.03
C PHE A 137 -10.12 0.68 0.10
N GLY A 138 -11.19 -0.11 -0.05
CA GLY A 138 -11.52 -1.22 0.82
C GLY A 138 -12.16 -0.77 2.13
N ALA A 139 -12.89 0.35 2.14
CA ALA A 139 -13.65 0.80 3.30
C ALA A 139 -15.07 0.21 3.30
N ALA A 140 -15.62 -0.02 4.49
CA ALA A 140 -17.03 -0.31 4.68
C ALA A 140 -17.90 0.88 4.23
N ARG A 141 -19.17 0.65 3.90
CA ARG A 141 -20.07 1.73 3.44
C ARG A 141 -20.42 2.73 4.53
N ASP A 142 -20.32 2.32 5.78
CA ASP A 142 -20.53 3.11 6.98
C ASP A 142 -19.19 3.52 7.64
N TYR A 143 -18.11 3.64 6.87
CA TYR A 143 -16.76 3.91 7.38
C TYR A 143 -16.67 5.09 8.36
N ASN A 144 -17.39 6.18 8.07
CA ASN A 144 -17.45 7.37 8.93
C ASN A 144 -18.13 7.13 10.30
N ASP A 145 -18.81 6.01 10.49
CA ASP A 145 -19.39 5.64 11.78
C ASP A 145 -18.36 5.00 12.73
N TYR A 146 -17.16 4.66 12.22
CA TYR A 146 -16.07 4.08 13.00
C TYR A 146 -15.17 5.19 13.55
N THR A 147 -14.55 4.92 14.71
CA THR A 147 -13.39 5.67 15.20
C THR A 147 -12.10 5.09 14.63
N ASP A 148 -11.00 5.85 14.62
CA ASP A 148 -9.68 5.35 14.15
C ASP A 148 -9.24 4.08 14.89
N GLU A 149 -9.55 3.97 16.18
CA GLU A 149 -9.26 2.79 16.99
C GLU A 149 -10.04 1.55 16.50
N GLU A 150 -11.28 1.73 16.05
CA GLU A 150 -12.14 0.69 15.50
C GLU A 150 -11.72 0.30 14.08
N ILE A 151 -11.43 1.29 13.21
CA ILE A 151 -10.89 1.08 11.86
C ILE A 151 -9.57 0.29 11.93
N ALA A 152 -8.69 0.66 12.87
CA ALA A 152 -7.41 -0.01 13.07
C ALA A 152 -7.54 -1.43 13.65
N GLY A 153 -8.74 -1.83 14.11
CA GLY A 153 -8.98 -3.08 14.81
C GLY A 153 -8.22 -3.17 16.15
N LYS A 154 -8.06 -2.03 16.83
CA LYS A 154 -7.26 -1.91 18.06
C LYS A 154 -8.10 -1.68 19.31
N GLY A 155 -9.41 -1.48 19.19
CA GLY A 155 -10.29 -1.19 20.31
C GLY A 155 -11.60 -0.55 19.91
N GLY A 156 -12.20 0.24 20.80
CA GLY A 156 -13.52 0.86 20.60
C GLY A 156 -14.71 -0.02 21.00
N ARG A 157 -15.87 0.22 20.38
CA ARG A 157 -17.12 -0.49 20.69
C ARG A 157 -16.99 -1.97 20.35
N PRO A 158 -17.46 -2.90 21.20
CA PRO A 158 -17.31 -4.34 20.97
C PRO A 158 -17.84 -4.83 19.61
N SER A 159 -18.86 -4.19 19.04
CA SER A 159 -19.44 -4.54 17.74
C SER A 159 -18.68 -3.98 16.53
N TYR A 160 -17.66 -3.14 16.75
CA TYR A 160 -16.84 -2.48 15.72
C TYR A 160 -15.34 -2.80 15.87
N ALA A 161 -14.90 -3.27 17.05
CA ALA A 161 -13.50 -3.32 17.46
C ALA A 161 -12.57 -4.23 16.63
N SER A 162 -13.13 -4.98 15.68
CA SER A 162 -12.38 -5.86 14.78
C SER A 162 -12.28 -5.29 13.35
N GLY A 163 -12.60 -4.01 13.14
CA GLY A 163 -12.57 -3.37 11.82
C GLY A 163 -13.77 -3.70 10.93
N TYR A 164 -14.85 -4.22 11.51
CA TYR A 164 -16.11 -4.54 10.82
C TYR A 164 -17.29 -4.42 11.77
N HIS A 165 -18.49 -4.26 11.20
CA HIS A 165 -19.74 -4.16 11.95
C HIS A 165 -20.92 -4.71 11.14
N ASP A 166 -21.74 -5.56 11.73
CA ASP A 166 -23.01 -6.03 11.16
C ASP A 166 -24.04 -4.88 11.26
N SER A 167 -24.03 -3.98 10.28
CA SER A 167 -24.80 -2.74 10.29
C SER A 167 -26.28 -2.96 9.98
N ASN A 168 -26.65 -4.15 9.47
CA ASN A 168 -28.02 -4.51 9.15
C ASN A 168 -28.68 -5.45 10.20
N ASP A 169 -27.92 -5.87 11.22
CA ASP A 169 -28.32 -6.76 12.31
C ASP A 169 -28.83 -8.16 11.84
N ASP A 170 -28.32 -8.70 10.73
CA ASP A 170 -28.73 -10.01 10.20
C ASP A 170 -27.93 -11.21 10.76
N GLY A 171 -26.90 -10.92 11.55
CA GLY A 171 -26.03 -11.88 12.21
C GLY A 171 -24.86 -12.36 11.36
N MET A 172 -24.62 -11.78 10.17
CA MET A 172 -23.48 -12.03 9.31
C MET A 172 -22.76 -10.72 8.98
N ILE A 173 -21.48 -10.81 8.59
CA ILE A 173 -20.73 -9.67 8.07
C ILE A 173 -20.71 -9.76 6.56
N ASP A 174 -21.28 -8.76 5.87
CA ASP A 174 -21.14 -8.61 4.43
C ASP A 174 -19.78 -8.01 4.08
N LEU A 175 -18.90 -8.85 3.52
CA LEU A 175 -17.56 -8.45 3.08
C LEU A 175 -17.58 -7.36 1.99
N LEU A 176 -18.72 -7.04 1.38
CA LEU A 176 -18.84 -6.00 0.36
C LEU A 176 -19.36 -4.66 0.91
N SER A 177 -19.83 -4.60 2.15
CA SER A 177 -20.38 -3.37 2.72
C SER A 177 -20.02 -3.08 4.17
N GLU A 178 -19.57 -4.07 4.93
CA GLU A 178 -19.49 -4.01 6.39
C GLU A 178 -18.08 -4.31 6.93
N PHE A 179 -17.11 -4.51 6.05
CA PHE A 179 -15.75 -4.89 6.40
C PHE A 179 -14.72 -3.90 5.85
N ASN A 180 -13.75 -3.53 6.69
CA ASN A 180 -12.61 -2.69 6.28
C ASN A 180 -11.38 -3.54 5.95
N PHE A 181 -10.86 -3.39 4.74
CA PHE A 181 -9.72 -4.12 4.20
C PHE A 181 -8.47 -3.26 4.08
N GLY A 182 -7.30 -3.86 4.34
CA GLY A 182 -6.01 -3.40 3.82
C GLY A 182 -5.76 -1.90 3.98
N ASN A 183 -5.87 -1.15 2.87
CA ASN A 183 -5.59 0.28 2.78
C ASN A 183 -6.45 1.14 3.72
N SER A 184 -7.77 0.92 3.79
CA SER A 184 -8.64 1.66 4.73
C SER A 184 -8.18 1.45 6.18
N THR A 185 -7.98 0.20 6.60
CA THR A 185 -7.50 -0.09 7.96
C THR A 185 -6.11 0.49 8.26
N ASN A 186 -5.25 0.63 7.24
CA ASN A 186 -3.94 1.25 7.41
C ASN A 186 -4.05 2.75 7.60
N ALA A 187 -4.97 3.44 6.90
CA ALA A 187 -5.25 4.85 7.15
C ALA A 187 -5.65 5.09 8.60
N GLY A 188 -6.63 4.32 9.13
CA GLY A 188 -7.02 4.45 10.54
C GLY A 188 -5.89 4.11 11.54
N LYS A 189 -4.97 3.20 11.21
CA LYS A 189 -3.77 2.96 12.03
C LYS A 189 -2.82 4.16 12.05
N ARG A 190 -2.76 4.97 10.99
CA ARG A 190 -1.90 6.15 10.92
C ARG A 190 -2.52 7.34 11.63
N ASP A 191 -3.81 7.51 11.50
CA ASP A 191 -4.57 8.50 12.24
C ASP A 191 -4.52 8.22 13.74
N LEU A 192 -4.75 6.96 14.17
CA LEU A 192 -4.58 6.54 15.56
C LEU A 192 -3.16 6.75 16.09
N GLY A 193 -2.16 6.60 15.22
CA GLY A 193 -0.75 6.81 15.54
C GLY A 193 -0.31 8.27 15.47
N SER A 194 -1.17 9.20 15.08
CA SER A 194 -0.81 10.62 14.99
C SER A 194 -0.90 11.31 16.34
N THR A 195 0.07 12.16 16.60
CA THR A 195 0.13 13.09 17.73
C THR A 195 -0.38 14.49 17.36
N THR A 196 -0.41 14.81 16.05
CA THR A 196 -0.92 16.09 15.55
C THR A 196 -2.38 16.03 15.07
N GLY A 197 -2.96 14.82 15.02
CA GLY A 197 -4.34 14.59 14.66
C GLY A 197 -4.56 14.53 13.15
N THR A 198 -3.75 13.76 12.43
CA THR A 198 -4.05 13.41 11.04
C THR A 198 -5.38 12.65 10.97
N ASP A 199 -6.08 12.81 9.86
CA ASP A 199 -7.38 12.19 9.64
C ASP A 199 -7.53 11.77 8.17
N TYR A 200 -6.57 10.96 7.70
CA TYR A 200 -6.48 10.50 6.31
C TYR A 200 -7.63 9.55 5.97
N SER A 201 -8.04 8.71 6.92
CA SER A 201 -9.16 7.79 6.77
C SER A 201 -10.45 8.54 6.48
N LYS A 202 -10.80 9.52 7.32
CA LYS A 202 -11.97 10.38 7.08
C LYS A 202 -11.81 11.25 5.86
N GLY A 203 -10.64 11.87 5.67
CA GLY A 203 -10.36 12.75 4.55
C GLY A 203 -10.62 12.09 3.19
N ALA A 204 -10.11 10.86 3.00
CA ALA A 204 -10.37 10.08 1.80
C ALA A 204 -11.86 9.73 1.65
N PHE A 205 -12.51 9.26 2.72
CA PHE A 205 -13.90 8.80 2.64
C PHE A 205 -14.90 9.95 2.44
N ASP A 206 -14.70 11.10 3.09
CA ASP A 206 -15.51 12.30 2.88
C ASP A 206 -15.41 12.78 1.42
N ALA A 207 -14.22 12.70 0.81
CA ALA A 207 -14.01 13.04 -0.59
C ALA A 207 -14.67 12.03 -1.54
N PHE A 208 -14.65 10.72 -1.24
CA PHE A 208 -15.44 9.72 -1.97
C PHE A 208 -16.94 10.04 -1.91
N LEU A 209 -17.49 10.33 -0.72
CA LEU A 209 -18.90 10.69 -0.58
C LEU A 209 -19.26 11.96 -1.35
N ALA A 210 -18.41 12.97 -1.30
CA ALA A 210 -18.59 14.23 -2.03
C ALA A 210 -18.55 14.00 -3.55
N GLY A 211 -17.57 13.26 -4.05
CA GLY A 211 -17.45 12.91 -5.48
C GLY A 211 -18.67 12.13 -5.97
N ARG A 212 -19.10 11.12 -5.21
CA ARG A 212 -20.30 10.34 -5.54
C ARG A 212 -21.56 11.20 -5.55
N ALA A 213 -21.66 12.17 -4.64
CA ALA A 213 -22.77 13.11 -4.59
C ALA A 213 -22.77 14.07 -5.80
N ILE A 214 -21.61 14.52 -6.28
CA ILE A 214 -21.50 15.33 -7.51
C ILE A 214 -22.06 14.53 -8.69
N ILE A 215 -21.58 13.30 -8.88
CA ILE A 215 -21.99 12.42 -9.98
C ILE A 215 -23.51 12.16 -9.94
N SER A 216 -24.04 11.84 -8.76
CA SER A 216 -25.47 11.48 -8.58
C SER A 216 -26.43 12.64 -8.81
N ASN A 217 -26.00 13.87 -8.51
CA ASN A 217 -26.84 15.06 -8.57
C ASN A 217 -26.80 15.75 -9.93
N ALA A 218 -25.87 15.36 -10.81
CA ALA A 218 -25.80 15.87 -12.17
C ALA A 218 -27.07 15.48 -12.96
N GLU A 219 -27.62 16.42 -13.73
CA GLU A 219 -28.78 16.19 -14.59
C GLU A 219 -28.34 15.67 -15.97
N GLY A 220 -27.67 14.51 -16.01
CA GLY A 220 -27.07 13.90 -17.21
C GLY A 220 -25.54 13.91 -17.16
N GLU A 221 -24.90 14.18 -18.30
CA GLU A 221 -23.45 14.35 -18.35
C GLU A 221 -22.99 15.52 -17.47
N LEU A 222 -21.80 15.38 -16.88
CA LEU A 222 -21.21 16.42 -16.04
C LEU A 222 -20.92 17.67 -16.88
N SER A 223 -21.26 18.83 -16.34
CA SER A 223 -20.72 20.10 -16.83
C SER A 223 -19.23 20.22 -16.53
N ASP A 224 -18.51 21.07 -17.27
CA ASP A 224 -17.09 21.35 -17.01
C ASP A 224 -16.81 21.70 -15.53
N SER A 225 -17.70 22.48 -14.90
CA SER A 225 -17.57 22.84 -13.48
C SER A 225 -17.81 21.67 -12.51
N GLU A 226 -18.69 20.73 -12.86
CA GLU A 226 -18.91 19.53 -12.04
C GLU A 226 -17.75 18.56 -12.20
N LEU A 227 -17.19 18.43 -13.40
CA LEU A 227 -15.99 17.63 -13.65
C LEU A 227 -14.78 18.20 -12.91
N ASP A 228 -14.57 19.51 -12.93
CA ASP A 228 -13.50 20.15 -12.15
C ASP A 228 -13.68 19.92 -10.64
N ALA A 229 -14.91 20.02 -10.12
CA ALA A 229 -15.19 19.71 -8.72
C ALA A 229 -14.98 18.21 -8.39
N LEU A 230 -15.27 17.31 -9.32
CA LEU A 230 -15.01 15.87 -9.17
C LEU A 230 -13.51 15.56 -9.15
N ARG A 231 -12.72 16.24 -10.00
CA ARG A 231 -11.25 16.16 -9.99
C ARG A 231 -10.66 16.64 -8.67
N GLU A 232 -11.20 17.71 -8.09
CA GLU A 232 -10.81 18.15 -6.74
C GLU A 232 -11.05 17.05 -5.69
N GLN A 233 -12.16 16.30 -5.79
CA GLN A 233 -12.41 15.17 -4.89
C GLN A 233 -11.43 14.01 -5.13
N ARG A 234 -11.10 13.71 -6.39
CA ARG A 234 -10.08 12.72 -6.74
C ARG A 234 -8.73 13.08 -6.14
N ASP A 235 -8.29 14.33 -6.27
CA ASP A 235 -7.03 14.78 -5.70
C ASP A 235 -7.01 14.61 -4.18
N LEU A 236 -8.12 14.93 -3.49
CA LEU A 236 -8.27 14.72 -2.05
C LEU A 236 -8.27 13.23 -1.67
N ILE A 237 -8.92 12.37 -2.45
CA ILE A 237 -8.93 10.91 -2.23
C ILE A 237 -7.50 10.38 -2.31
N LEU A 238 -6.81 10.67 -3.42
CA LEU A 238 -5.48 10.12 -3.68
C LEU A 238 -4.42 10.69 -2.75
N ASP A 239 -4.48 11.99 -2.41
CA ASP A 239 -3.56 12.61 -1.44
C ASP A 239 -3.70 11.98 -0.05
N ASN A 240 -4.92 11.82 0.47
CA ASN A 240 -5.12 11.19 1.78
C ASN A 240 -4.71 9.71 1.79
N TRP A 241 -5.06 8.96 0.75
CA TRP A 241 -4.71 7.55 0.65
C TRP A 241 -3.19 7.38 0.52
N GLU A 242 -2.53 8.13 -0.35
CA GLU A 242 -1.08 8.05 -0.51
C GLU A 242 -0.34 8.49 0.75
N LYS A 243 -0.80 9.55 1.44
CA LYS A 243 -0.26 9.96 2.74
C LYS A 243 -0.38 8.86 3.79
N ALA A 244 -1.50 8.13 3.83
CA ALA A 244 -1.64 6.97 4.72
C ALA A 244 -0.63 5.86 4.38
N ILE A 245 -0.34 5.60 3.10
CA ILE A 245 0.69 4.64 2.68
C ILE A 245 2.08 5.16 3.09
N ALA A 246 2.41 6.41 2.77
CA ALA A 246 3.72 7.01 3.08
C ALA A 246 3.98 7.11 4.60
N ALA A 247 2.98 7.46 5.40
CA ALA A 247 3.06 7.43 6.86
C ALA A 247 3.27 6.00 7.39
N THR A 248 2.71 5.00 6.71
CA THR A 248 2.95 3.57 7.02
C THR A 248 4.39 3.17 6.68
N VAL A 249 4.97 3.70 5.60
CA VAL A 249 6.39 3.51 5.29
C VAL A 249 7.28 4.14 6.37
N VAL A 250 6.94 5.35 6.84
CA VAL A 250 7.66 6.02 7.95
C VAL A 250 7.64 5.18 9.23
N GLN A 251 6.47 4.67 9.63
CA GLN A 251 6.34 3.74 10.77
C GLN A 251 7.34 2.58 10.65
N TYR A 252 7.38 1.91 9.49
CA TYR A 252 8.24 0.74 9.34
C TYR A 252 9.73 1.09 9.15
N ILE A 253 10.08 2.33 8.76
CA ILE A 253 11.46 2.82 8.90
C ILE A 253 11.84 2.86 10.38
N ASN A 254 10.96 3.41 11.23
CA ASN A 254 11.22 3.53 12.65
C ASN A 254 11.28 2.17 13.35
N ASP A 255 10.39 1.24 13.00
CA ASP A 255 10.42 -0.13 13.52
C ASP A 255 11.70 -0.88 13.08
N THR A 256 12.11 -0.74 11.81
CA THR A 256 13.36 -1.33 11.30
C THR A 256 14.58 -0.78 12.06
N LEU A 257 14.64 0.54 12.27
CA LEU A 257 15.69 1.18 13.07
C LEU A 257 15.69 0.68 14.53
N GLY A 258 14.50 0.49 15.11
CA GLY A 258 14.32 -0.07 16.44
C GLY A 258 14.78 -1.53 16.56
N ASP A 259 14.67 -2.32 15.49
CA ASP A 259 15.23 -3.68 15.45
C ASP A 259 16.75 -3.67 15.30
N MET A 260 17.30 -2.73 14.51
CA MET A 260 18.74 -2.52 14.39
C MET A 260 19.38 -2.11 15.73
N ASP A 261 18.67 -1.39 16.60
CA ASP A 261 19.14 -1.05 17.96
C ASP A 261 19.38 -2.28 18.84
N LYS A 262 18.76 -3.41 18.50
CA LYS A 262 18.86 -4.66 19.26
C LYS A 262 20.05 -5.52 18.79
N PHE A 263 20.78 -5.14 17.76
CA PHE A 263 21.91 -5.93 17.24
C PHE A 263 22.93 -6.26 18.33
N GLY A 264 23.36 -7.54 18.37
CA GLY A 264 24.29 -8.04 19.37
C GLY A 264 23.71 -8.22 20.78
N THR A 265 22.39 -8.06 20.94
CA THR A 265 21.67 -8.32 22.19
C THR A 265 20.81 -9.59 22.08
N ALA A 266 20.36 -10.12 23.22
CA ALA A 266 19.44 -11.25 23.27
C ALA A 266 18.01 -10.90 22.80
N ASP A 267 17.70 -9.62 22.64
CA ASP A 267 16.38 -9.13 22.21
C ASP A 267 16.28 -9.01 20.68
N TYR A 268 17.38 -9.21 19.93
CA TYR A 268 17.34 -9.21 18.47
C TYR A 268 16.52 -10.38 17.94
N SER A 269 15.66 -10.09 16.97
CA SER A 269 14.79 -11.05 16.31
C SER A 269 14.93 -10.87 14.80
N TYR A 270 15.47 -11.90 14.12
CA TYR A 270 15.54 -11.92 12.66
C TYR A 270 14.13 -11.79 12.04
N ALA A 271 13.16 -12.51 12.62
CA ALA A 271 11.79 -12.50 12.15
C ALA A 271 11.15 -11.12 12.24
N ASP A 272 11.34 -10.38 13.33
CA ASP A 272 10.77 -9.04 13.47
C ASP A 272 11.46 -8.04 12.53
N HIS A 273 12.80 -8.09 12.46
CA HIS A 273 13.55 -7.18 11.60
C HIS A 273 13.21 -7.35 10.12
N THR A 274 13.19 -8.60 9.62
CA THR A 274 12.86 -8.89 8.21
C THR A 274 11.38 -8.63 7.90
N LYS A 275 10.50 -8.84 8.87
CA LYS A 275 9.09 -8.46 8.76
C LYS A 275 8.95 -6.95 8.61
N HIS A 276 9.44 -6.14 9.55
CA HIS A 276 9.29 -4.68 9.48
C HIS A 276 9.93 -4.10 8.23
N TRP A 277 11.12 -4.58 7.85
CA TRP A 277 11.74 -4.16 6.59
C TRP A 277 10.92 -4.59 5.36
N GLY A 278 10.36 -5.80 5.36
CA GLY A 278 9.49 -6.28 4.29
C GLY A 278 8.20 -5.46 4.16
N GLU A 279 7.63 -5.03 5.29
CA GLU A 279 6.47 -4.13 5.31
C GLU A 279 6.84 -2.74 4.79
N LEU A 280 7.95 -2.15 5.26
CA LEU A 280 8.53 -0.90 4.73
C LEU A 280 8.66 -0.96 3.22
N LYS A 281 9.35 -1.99 2.72
CA LYS A 281 9.72 -2.06 1.30
C LYS A 281 8.52 -2.32 0.41
N GLY A 282 7.63 -3.23 0.81
CA GLY A 282 6.45 -3.56 0.04
C GLY A 282 5.47 -2.39 -0.08
N PHE A 283 5.25 -1.62 0.99
CA PHE A 283 4.43 -0.40 0.91
C PHE A 283 5.10 0.68 0.09
N ALA A 284 6.40 0.91 0.28
CA ALA A 284 7.12 1.99 -0.41
C ALA A 284 7.14 1.80 -1.93
N LEU A 285 7.29 0.56 -2.41
CA LEU A 285 7.20 0.25 -3.84
C LEU A 285 5.82 0.62 -4.43
N GLY A 286 4.77 0.67 -3.61
CA GLY A 286 3.43 1.07 -4.02
C GLY A 286 3.28 2.56 -4.36
N LEU A 287 4.16 3.43 -3.85
CA LEU A 287 4.06 4.89 -4.05
C LEU A 287 4.29 5.33 -5.50
N GLN A 288 4.80 4.47 -6.37
CA GLN A 288 5.02 4.80 -7.79
C GLN A 288 3.75 4.71 -8.65
N PHE A 289 2.65 4.17 -8.12
CA PHE A 289 1.44 3.85 -8.89
C PHE A 289 0.39 4.98 -8.92
N ASN A 290 0.65 6.13 -8.28
CA ASN A 290 -0.21 7.29 -8.38
C ASN A 290 0.33 8.29 -9.42
N PRO A 291 -0.36 8.51 -10.56
CA PRO A 291 0.05 9.52 -11.54
C PRO A 291 0.01 10.95 -10.98
N HIS A 292 -0.74 11.17 -9.90
CA HIS A 292 -0.91 12.46 -9.22
C HIS A 292 -0.06 12.58 -7.93
N SER A 293 0.97 11.75 -7.78
CA SER A 293 1.79 11.70 -6.55
C SER A 293 2.53 13.01 -6.26
N ALA A 294 2.58 13.38 -4.97
CA ALA A 294 3.44 14.45 -4.47
C ALA A 294 4.93 14.06 -4.42
N LEU A 295 5.24 12.75 -4.41
CA LEU A 295 6.59 12.23 -4.38
C LEU A 295 7.15 12.20 -5.81
N SER A 296 8.16 13.04 -6.08
CA SER A 296 8.79 13.08 -7.40
C SER A 296 9.50 11.76 -7.74
N ASP A 297 9.60 11.40 -9.03
CA ASP A 297 10.38 10.23 -9.46
C ASP A 297 11.85 10.30 -8.97
N ALA A 298 12.42 11.51 -8.86
CA ALA A 298 13.78 11.70 -8.37
C ALA A 298 13.89 11.34 -6.88
N ASP A 299 12.93 11.79 -6.08
CA ASP A 299 12.86 11.51 -4.64
C ASP A 299 12.51 10.05 -4.38
N PHE A 300 11.61 9.45 -5.16
CA PHE A 300 11.29 8.02 -5.13
C PHE A 300 12.54 7.15 -5.38
N ASN A 301 13.32 7.48 -6.41
CA ASN A 301 14.57 6.78 -6.72
C ASN A 301 15.62 6.98 -5.61
N SER A 302 15.75 8.20 -5.08
CA SER A 302 16.65 8.51 -3.96
C SER A 302 16.27 7.75 -2.69
N PHE A 303 14.98 7.71 -2.36
CA PHE A 303 14.42 6.94 -1.26
C PHE A 303 14.78 5.46 -1.37
N HIS A 304 14.52 4.84 -2.51
CA HIS A 304 14.80 3.41 -2.67
C HIS A 304 16.28 3.06 -2.76
N ALA A 305 17.12 3.98 -3.25
CA ALA A 305 18.57 3.81 -3.19
C ALA A 305 19.09 3.74 -1.74
N LYS A 306 18.45 4.47 -0.81
CA LYS A 306 18.78 4.45 0.61
C LYS A 306 18.25 3.22 1.34
N VAL A 307 17.01 2.84 1.06
CA VAL A 307 16.38 1.63 1.63
C VAL A 307 17.07 0.35 1.16
N GLY A 308 17.52 0.31 -0.10
CA GLY A 308 18.10 -0.88 -0.71
C GLY A 308 17.05 -1.94 -1.11
N THR A 309 17.54 -3.13 -1.48
CA THR A 309 16.74 -4.32 -1.86
C THR A 309 16.85 -5.47 -0.84
N ARG A 310 17.61 -5.24 0.24
CA ARG A 310 17.74 -6.09 1.43
C ARG A 310 17.97 -5.21 2.67
N PRO A 311 17.53 -5.61 3.87
CA PRO A 311 17.97 -4.98 5.10
C PRO A 311 19.45 -5.30 5.37
N VAL A 312 20.14 -4.42 6.09
CA VAL A 312 21.44 -4.77 6.68
C VAL A 312 21.22 -5.64 7.92
N LEU A 313 21.75 -6.86 7.91
CA LEU A 313 21.67 -7.81 9.02
C LEU A 313 22.88 -7.66 9.97
N PRO A 314 22.82 -8.15 11.23
CA PRO A 314 23.97 -8.11 12.14
C PRO A 314 25.13 -9.03 11.70
N SER A 315 24.84 -10.04 10.89
CA SER A 315 25.78 -10.95 10.27
C SER A 315 25.26 -11.47 8.94
N ASP A 316 26.15 -12.01 8.10
CA ASP A 316 25.77 -12.78 6.92
C ASP A 316 25.29 -14.21 7.29
N ALA A 317 24.79 -14.95 6.30
CA ALA A 317 24.35 -16.34 6.46
C ALA A 317 25.47 -17.31 6.90
N ALA A 318 26.74 -16.91 6.78
CA ALA A 318 27.88 -17.68 7.29
C ALA A 318 28.26 -17.31 8.74
N GLY A 319 27.52 -16.40 9.38
CA GLY A 319 27.78 -15.91 10.73
C GLY A 319 28.91 -14.86 10.81
N THR A 320 29.33 -14.30 9.67
CA THR A 320 30.31 -13.22 9.64
C THR A 320 29.63 -11.93 10.04
N ALA A 321 30.07 -11.33 11.15
CA ALA A 321 29.51 -10.07 11.64
C ALA A 321 29.65 -8.95 10.60
N THR A 322 28.57 -8.21 10.41
CA THR A 322 28.54 -7.02 9.56
C THR A 322 29.42 -5.92 10.18
N PRO A 323 30.27 -5.24 9.41
CA PRO A 323 31.07 -4.13 9.92
C PRO A 323 30.21 -3.05 10.56
N ALA A 324 30.66 -2.53 11.72
CA ALA A 324 29.93 -1.47 12.43
C ALA A 324 29.77 -0.18 11.60
N GLY A 325 30.69 0.08 10.66
CA GLY A 325 30.56 1.18 9.70
C GLY A 325 29.35 1.01 8.79
N ASP A 326 29.19 -0.17 8.18
CA ASP A 326 28.09 -0.48 7.27
C ASP A 326 26.73 -0.40 7.97
N ILE A 327 26.65 -0.83 9.24
CA ILE A 327 25.45 -0.69 10.07
C ILE A 327 25.11 0.79 10.32
N ALA A 328 26.11 1.62 10.64
CA ALA A 328 25.92 3.05 10.89
C ALA A 328 25.55 3.82 9.61
N ASP A 329 26.16 3.46 8.48
CA ASP A 329 25.86 4.06 7.18
C ASP A 329 24.42 3.72 6.76
N TYR A 330 23.97 2.47 6.95
CA TYR A 330 22.59 2.08 6.64
C TYR A 330 21.55 2.75 7.53
N ARG A 331 21.84 2.90 8.83
CA ARG A 331 20.99 3.70 9.73
C ARG A 331 20.82 5.13 9.22
N THR A 332 21.92 5.77 8.85
CA THR A 332 21.91 7.13 8.31
C THR A 332 21.08 7.17 7.02
N ALA A 333 21.22 6.17 6.15
CA ALA A 333 20.44 6.08 4.92
C ALA A 333 18.93 5.95 5.19
N LEU A 334 18.51 5.14 6.17
CA LEU A 334 17.10 5.00 6.55
C LEU A 334 16.53 6.30 7.14
N GLU A 335 17.30 7.02 7.96
CA GLU A 335 16.92 8.33 8.48
C GLU A 335 16.73 9.35 7.34
N GLU A 336 17.67 9.39 6.38
CA GLU A 336 17.55 10.25 5.19
C GLU A 336 16.38 9.83 4.28
N ALA A 337 16.04 8.54 4.21
CA ALA A 337 14.87 8.05 3.47
C ALA A 337 13.56 8.53 4.12
N ARG A 338 13.51 8.53 5.46
CA ARG A 338 12.39 9.08 6.23
C ARG A 338 12.22 10.58 5.98
N ASP A 339 13.33 11.33 5.97
CA ASP A 339 13.33 12.78 5.71
C ASP A 339 12.78 13.12 4.30
N ILE A 340 13.05 12.29 3.30
CA ILE A 340 12.48 12.44 1.94
C ILE A 340 10.96 12.38 1.98
N LEU A 341 10.39 11.35 2.62
CA LEU A 341 8.94 11.21 2.71
C LEU A 341 8.33 12.33 3.55
N GLN A 342 8.98 12.71 4.66
CA GLN A 342 8.53 13.84 5.46
C GLN A 342 8.40 15.11 4.62
N ALA A 343 9.42 15.42 3.80
CA ALA A 343 9.41 16.62 2.97
C ALA A 343 8.39 16.53 1.82
N ALA A 344 8.28 15.38 1.16
CA ALA A 344 7.39 15.19 0.01
C ALA A 344 5.90 15.35 0.38
N TYR A 345 5.51 14.85 1.57
CA TYR A 345 4.11 14.85 2.01
C TYR A 345 3.80 15.89 3.09
N ASP A 346 4.76 16.77 3.42
CA ASP A 346 4.65 17.81 4.46
C ASP A 346 4.22 17.25 5.83
N PHE A 347 4.79 16.10 6.22
CA PHE A 347 4.45 15.48 7.50
C PHE A 347 5.00 16.27 8.68
N ALA A 348 4.18 16.40 9.73
CA ALA A 348 4.61 16.99 10.98
C ALA A 348 5.74 16.16 11.62
N ALA A 349 6.78 16.83 12.11
CA ALA A 349 7.94 16.16 12.70
C ALA A 349 7.59 15.29 13.92
N ASP A 350 6.59 15.71 14.71
CA ASP A 350 6.11 14.96 15.87
C ASP A 350 5.47 13.62 15.44
N ASP A 351 4.73 13.62 14.33
CA ASP A 351 4.13 12.39 13.78
C ASP A 351 5.18 11.48 13.15
N VAL A 352 6.13 12.03 12.39
CA VAL A 352 7.24 11.27 11.80
C VAL A 352 8.11 10.57 12.87
N THR A 353 8.17 11.14 14.07
CA THR A 353 8.88 10.54 15.21
C THR A 353 8.03 9.51 15.95
N ASN A 354 6.70 9.66 15.94
CA ASN A 354 5.78 8.87 16.76
C ASN A 354 5.22 7.62 16.07
N TRP A 355 4.89 7.74 14.78
CA TRP A 355 4.76 6.56 13.90
C TRP A 355 6.07 5.79 14.00
#